data_AF-A0AA39CQ80-F1
#
_entry.id   AF-A0AA39CQ80-F1
#
_cell.length_a   1.000
_cell.length_b   1.000
_cell.length_c   1.000
_cell.angle_alpha   90.00
_cell.angle_beta   90.00
_cell.angle_gamma   90.00
#
_symmetry.space_group_name_H-M   'P 1'
#
loop_
_entity.id
_entity.type
_entity.pdbx_description
1 polymer ?
#
loop_
_entity_poly.entity_id
_entity_poly.type
_entity_poly.pdbx_seq_one_letter_code
_entity_poly.pdbx_strand_id
1 'polypeptide(L)'
;MALEDTAIEDNPLTSLQSVLLTTGPLVFFWSTLRGYVARKGALGFARPFTQLNNQLYALFSLALGYFILNDVFHFQEEIAGLRLKTSDLAYIYHLSKFYEYIDIFNLLAAGTEIGPHMAFHHITMPFLTYFRVLNASDWQLFAFLNCLHHFLMYSYFAGVASLRPILPLTGWLQLGAGIALDVYYCATKGRDAPESTNRAISVMLMTRYAMLFYEELKGSSAKKAEMAKQKIEDKKQ
;
A
#
# COMPACT_ATOMS: atom_id res chain seq x y z
N MET A 1 16.43 -15.25 -21.10
CA MET A 1 15.11 -15.37 -21.75
C MET A 1 14.48 -14.00 -21.59
N ALA A 2 14.62 -13.15 -22.61
CA ALA A 2 14.07 -11.81 -22.62
C ALA A 2 12.55 -11.96 -22.77
N LEU A 3 11.79 -11.34 -21.88
CA LEU A 3 10.33 -11.32 -21.93
C LEU A 3 9.92 -10.53 -23.18
N GLU A 4 9.48 -11.23 -24.23
CA GLU A 4 8.52 -10.68 -25.20
C GLU A 4 7.21 -10.43 -24.45
N ASP A 5 7.11 -9.29 -23.78
CA ASP A 5 5.88 -8.84 -23.12
C ASP A 5 5.72 -7.32 -23.33
N THR A 6 5.66 -6.92 -24.61
CA THR A 6 5.48 -5.54 -25.08
C THR A 6 4.11 -4.94 -24.71
N ALA A 7 3.23 -5.68 -24.02
CA ALA A 7 1.86 -5.25 -23.74
C ALA A 7 1.72 -4.30 -22.53
N ILE A 8 2.72 -4.23 -21.62
CA ILE A 8 2.64 -3.34 -20.45
C ILE A 8 2.95 -1.89 -20.83
N GLU A 9 3.80 -1.65 -21.82
CA GLU A 9 4.27 -0.31 -22.18
C GLU A 9 3.15 0.59 -22.74
N ASP A 10 2.11 0.01 -23.34
CA ASP A 10 0.97 0.75 -23.90
C ASP A 10 -0.15 1.02 -22.89
N ASN A 11 -0.10 0.42 -21.70
CA ASN A 11 -1.12 0.63 -20.67
C ASN A 11 -0.96 2.01 -20.00
N PRO A 12 -2.06 2.70 -19.66
CA PRO A 12 -1.95 3.98 -18.96
C PRO A 12 -1.30 3.81 -17.59
N LEU A 13 -0.61 4.85 -17.12
CA LEU A 13 0.07 4.87 -15.82
C LEU A 13 1.28 3.92 -15.67
N THR A 14 1.72 3.22 -16.72
CA THR A 14 2.89 2.31 -16.65
C THR A 14 4.22 2.96 -16.97
N SER A 15 4.26 4.24 -17.37
CA SER A 15 5.50 4.99 -17.59
C SER A 15 5.85 5.88 -16.38
N LEU A 16 7.13 6.06 -16.09
CA LEU A 16 7.57 6.92 -14.97
C LEU A 16 7.02 8.35 -15.08
N GLN A 17 6.96 8.89 -16.30
CA GLN A 17 6.38 10.20 -16.55
C GLN A 17 4.90 10.24 -16.16
N SER A 18 4.11 9.22 -16.55
CA SER A 18 2.70 9.16 -16.18
C SER A 18 2.49 9.00 -14.67
N VAL A 19 3.29 8.17 -13.99
CA VAL A 19 3.29 8.05 -12.52
C VAL A 19 3.56 9.41 -11.87
N LEU A 20 4.61 10.10 -12.32
CA LEU A 20 4.98 11.43 -11.82
C LEU A 20 3.87 12.46 -12.05
N LEU A 21 3.22 12.44 -13.22
CA LEU A 21 2.14 13.36 -13.52
C LEU A 21 0.91 13.18 -12.62
N THR A 22 0.73 12.02 -11.97
CA THR A 22 -0.37 11.83 -11.01
C THR A 22 -0.17 12.55 -9.68
N THR A 23 1.08 12.88 -9.29
CA THR A 23 1.33 13.52 -7.99
C THR A 23 0.81 14.95 -7.93
N GLY A 24 0.86 15.68 -9.06
CA GLY A 24 0.36 17.04 -9.15
C GLY A 24 -1.14 17.14 -8.84
N PRO A 25 -2.02 16.45 -9.60
CA PRO A 25 -3.44 16.35 -9.31
C PRO A 25 -3.73 15.86 -7.89
N LEU A 26 -3.03 14.82 -7.40
CA LEU A 26 -3.20 14.33 -6.04
C LEU A 26 -2.98 15.43 -5.00
N VAL A 27 -1.84 16.12 -5.05
CA VAL A 27 -1.49 17.18 -4.09
C VAL A 27 -2.44 18.36 -4.21
N PHE A 28 -2.87 18.72 -5.43
CA PHE A 28 -3.85 19.77 -5.67
C PHE A 28 -5.21 19.46 -5.03
N PHE A 29 -5.77 18.28 -5.30
CA PHE A 29 -7.06 17.87 -4.74
C PHE A 29 -6.99 17.68 -3.24
N TRP A 30 -5.91 17.09 -2.71
CA TRP A 30 -5.66 17.01 -1.28
C TRP A 30 -5.70 18.40 -0.66
N SER A 31 -4.89 19.33 -1.14
CA SER A 31 -4.76 20.68 -0.57
C SER A 31 -6.10 21.43 -0.60
N THR A 32 -6.82 21.30 -1.71
CA THR A 32 -8.14 21.91 -1.89
C THR A 32 -9.15 21.35 -0.91
N LEU A 33 -9.24 20.02 -0.78
CA LEU A 33 -10.16 19.36 0.14
C LEU A 33 -9.83 19.66 1.60
N ARG A 34 -8.53 19.65 1.96
CA ARG A 34 -8.08 20.04 3.30
C ARG A 34 -8.51 21.47 3.63
N GLY A 35 -8.30 22.40 2.70
CA GLY A 35 -8.73 23.79 2.87
C GLY A 35 -10.25 23.94 2.98
N TYR A 36 -11.02 23.14 2.23
CA TYR A 36 -12.47 23.10 2.36
C TYR A 36 -12.90 22.61 3.75
N VAL A 37 -12.41 21.45 4.18
CA VAL A 37 -12.78 20.84 5.47
C VAL A 37 -12.36 21.71 6.64
N ALA A 38 -11.21 22.37 6.57
CA ALA A 38 -10.77 23.32 7.60
C ALA A 38 -11.74 24.52 7.75
N ARG A 39 -12.41 24.94 6.67
CA ARG A 39 -13.34 26.08 6.68
C ARG A 39 -14.80 25.70 6.92
N LYS A 40 -15.21 24.51 6.49
CA LYS A 40 -16.62 24.09 6.46
C LYS A 40 -16.94 22.91 7.38
N GLY A 41 -15.92 22.29 7.98
CA GLY A 41 -16.05 21.07 8.76
C GLY A 41 -16.05 19.80 7.91
N ALA A 42 -16.12 18.66 8.59
CA ALA A 42 -16.15 17.34 7.96
C ALA A 42 -17.45 17.09 7.20
N LEU A 43 -17.37 16.30 6.13
CA LEU A 43 -18.52 15.86 5.34
C LEU A 43 -19.22 14.70 6.06
N GLY A 44 -20.51 14.84 6.35
CA GLY A 44 -21.28 13.86 7.13
C GLY A 44 -21.33 12.46 6.51
N PHE A 45 -21.23 12.35 5.18
CA PHE A 45 -21.23 11.06 4.46
C PHE A 45 -19.85 10.42 4.32
N ALA A 46 -18.76 11.11 4.71
CA ALA A 46 -17.40 10.61 4.48
C ALA A 46 -17.13 9.29 5.24
N ARG A 47 -17.58 9.19 6.49
CA ARG A 47 -17.38 7.99 7.32
C ARG A 47 -18.06 6.73 6.77
N PRO A 48 -19.38 6.72 6.45
CA PRO A 48 -20.01 5.54 5.88
C PRO A 48 -19.42 5.18 4.51
N PHE A 49 -19.07 6.17 3.70
CA PHE A 49 -18.39 5.92 2.43
C PHE A 49 -17.00 5.29 2.62
N THR A 50 -16.23 5.78 3.60
CA THR A 50 -14.92 5.19 3.97
C THR A 50 -15.08 3.74 4.39
N GLN A 51 -16.09 3.41 5.20
CA GLN A 51 -16.35 2.03 5.62
C GLN A 51 -16.69 1.11 4.45
N LEU A 52 -17.55 1.57 3.53
CA LEU A 52 -17.89 0.81 2.33
C LEU A 52 -16.66 0.60 1.43
N ASN A 53 -15.87 1.65 1.19
CA ASN A 53 -14.60 1.58 0.47
C ASN A 53 -13.68 0.53 1.07
N ASN A 54 -13.53 0.53 2.39
CA ASN A 54 -12.68 -0.44 3.09
C ASN A 54 -13.20 -1.88 2.94
N GLN A 55 -14.51 -2.11 2.99
CA GLN A 55 -15.08 -3.45 2.77
C GLN A 55 -14.79 -3.95 1.35
N LEU A 56 -15.05 -3.12 0.34
CA LEU A 56 -14.80 -3.46 -1.06
C LEU A 56 -13.31 -3.70 -1.31
N TYR A 57 -12.46 -2.84 -0.77
CA TYR A 57 -11.02 -2.93 -0.99
C TYR A 57 -10.39 -4.11 -0.24
N ALA A 58 -10.93 -4.50 0.92
CA ALA A 58 -10.53 -5.73 1.59
C ALA A 58 -10.80 -6.96 0.71
N LEU A 59 -12.01 -7.08 0.15
CA LEU A 59 -12.37 -8.18 -0.75
C LEU A 59 -11.53 -8.17 -2.02
N PHE A 60 -11.32 -6.98 -2.62
CA PHE A 60 -10.45 -6.82 -3.78
C PHE A 60 -9.01 -7.28 -3.48
N SER A 61 -8.45 -6.87 -2.34
CA SER A 61 -7.09 -7.26 -1.94
C SER A 61 -6.95 -8.77 -1.74
N LEU A 62 -7.97 -9.41 -1.14
CA LEU A 62 -7.99 -10.86 -0.97
C LEU A 62 -8.05 -11.58 -2.31
N ALA A 63 -8.94 -11.16 -3.20
CA ALA A 63 -9.08 -11.73 -4.54
C ALA A 63 -7.79 -11.58 -5.34
N LEU A 64 -7.21 -10.38 -5.39
CA LEU A 64 -5.95 -10.13 -6.09
C LEU A 64 -4.80 -10.95 -5.50
N GLY A 65 -4.70 -11.05 -4.18
CA GLY A 65 -3.72 -11.92 -3.52
C GLY A 65 -3.87 -13.40 -3.91
N TYR A 66 -5.11 -13.89 -4.02
CA TYR A 66 -5.39 -15.24 -4.49
C TYR A 66 -4.95 -15.45 -5.94
N PHE A 67 -5.25 -14.50 -6.85
CA PHE A 67 -4.80 -14.59 -8.24
C PHE A 67 -3.28 -14.56 -8.38
N ILE A 68 -2.58 -13.70 -7.64
CA ILE A 68 -1.11 -13.65 -7.62
C ILE A 68 -0.53 -14.98 -7.10
N LEU A 69 -1.15 -15.57 -6.08
CA LEU A 69 -0.71 -16.88 -5.58
C LEU A 69 -0.93 -17.98 -6.62
N ASN A 70 -2.05 -17.93 -7.36
CA ASN A 70 -2.31 -18.85 -8.45
C ASN A 70 -1.32 -18.71 -9.61
N ASP A 71 -0.89 -17.48 -9.93
CA ASP A 71 0.13 -17.21 -10.94
C ASP A 71 1.46 -17.91 -10.64
N VAL A 72 1.80 -18.09 -9.36
CA VAL A 72 3.05 -18.74 -8.93
C VAL A 72 2.91 -20.26 -8.79
N PHE A 73 1.82 -20.73 -8.20
CA PHE A 73 1.66 -22.15 -7.85
C PHE A 73 0.82 -22.95 -8.84
N HIS A 74 0.14 -22.28 -9.78
CA HIS A 74 -0.70 -22.90 -10.81
C HIS A 74 -1.68 -23.95 -10.28
N PHE A 75 -2.30 -23.69 -9.11
CA PHE A 75 -3.22 -24.65 -8.51
C PHE A 75 -4.56 -24.74 -9.27
N GLN A 76 -4.90 -23.75 -10.08
CA GLN A 76 -6.03 -23.75 -11.03
C GLN A 76 -5.61 -23.15 -12.38
N GLU A 77 -5.81 -23.91 -13.46
CA GLU A 77 -5.49 -23.46 -14.83
C GLU A 77 -6.41 -22.33 -15.31
N GLU A 78 -7.68 -22.35 -14.89
CA GLU A 78 -8.67 -21.31 -15.15
C GLU A 78 -9.46 -21.00 -13.89
N ILE A 79 -9.49 -19.73 -13.49
CA ILE A 79 -10.33 -19.26 -12.39
C ILE A 79 -11.55 -18.59 -13.02
N ALA A 80 -12.72 -19.23 -12.93
CA ALA A 80 -13.98 -18.71 -13.45
C ALA A 80 -13.94 -18.32 -14.95
N GLY A 81 -13.18 -19.04 -15.77
CA GLY A 81 -13.02 -18.77 -17.20
C GLY A 81 -12.14 -17.55 -17.54
N LEU A 82 -11.49 -16.95 -16.54
CA LEU A 82 -10.53 -15.87 -16.71
C LEU A 82 -9.11 -16.41 -16.67
N ARG A 83 -8.39 -16.27 -17.79
CA ARG A 83 -6.95 -16.51 -17.88
C ARG A 83 -6.21 -15.17 -17.81
N LEU A 84 -5.81 -14.78 -16.61
CA LEU A 84 -5.02 -13.56 -16.37
C LEU A 84 -3.54 -13.86 -16.60
N LYS A 85 -2.85 -13.03 -17.37
CA LYS A 85 -1.39 -13.12 -17.51
C LYS A 85 -0.73 -12.51 -16.27
N THR A 86 0.51 -12.92 -16.01
CA THR A 86 1.33 -12.33 -14.94
C THR A 86 1.46 -10.81 -15.10
N SER A 87 1.60 -10.32 -16.33
CA SER A 87 1.65 -8.89 -16.66
C SER A 87 0.33 -8.15 -16.37
N ASP A 88 -0.82 -8.79 -16.58
CA ASP A 88 -2.13 -8.23 -16.21
C ASP A 88 -2.24 -8.09 -14.69
N LEU A 89 -1.80 -9.09 -13.93
CA LEU A 89 -1.83 -9.06 -12.46
C LEU A 89 -0.88 -8.00 -11.90
N ALA A 90 0.32 -7.88 -12.45
CA ALA A 90 1.28 -6.83 -12.10
C ALA A 90 0.66 -5.44 -12.32
N TYR A 91 -0.02 -5.26 -13.46
CA TYR A 91 -0.68 -4.01 -13.80
C TYR A 91 -1.90 -3.71 -12.92
N ILE A 92 -2.77 -4.69 -12.65
CA ILE A 92 -3.91 -4.54 -11.73
C ILE A 92 -3.41 -4.17 -10.32
N TYR A 93 -2.36 -4.83 -9.84
CA TYR A 93 -1.73 -4.49 -8.56
C TYR A 93 -1.15 -3.08 -8.57
N HIS A 94 -0.47 -2.68 -9.63
CA HIS A 94 0.05 -1.31 -9.79
C HIS A 94 -1.07 -0.26 -9.75
N LEU A 95 -2.14 -0.46 -10.53
CA LEU A 95 -3.31 0.43 -10.54
C LEU A 95 -3.99 0.53 -9.18
N SER A 96 -4.03 -0.58 -8.43
CA SER A 96 -4.62 -0.60 -7.09
C SER A 96 -4.00 0.46 -6.15
N LYS A 97 -2.73 0.84 -6.37
CA LYS A 97 -2.03 1.85 -5.55
C LYS A 97 -2.40 3.29 -5.88
N PHE A 98 -2.89 3.54 -7.08
CA PHE A 98 -3.50 4.85 -7.40
C PHE A 98 -4.91 4.93 -6.83
N TYR A 99 -5.66 3.83 -6.83
CA TYR A 99 -6.97 3.79 -6.18
C TYR A 99 -6.89 4.15 -4.70
N GLU A 100 -5.83 3.73 -4.01
CA GLU A 100 -5.58 4.04 -2.59
C GLU A 100 -5.52 5.56 -2.30
N TYR A 101 -5.35 6.44 -3.30
CA TYR A 101 -5.52 7.88 -3.11
C TYR A 101 -6.90 8.26 -2.55
N ILE A 102 -7.93 7.45 -2.81
CA ILE A 102 -9.27 7.60 -2.24
C ILE A 102 -9.23 7.58 -0.71
N ASP A 103 -8.32 6.84 -0.09
CA ASP A 103 -8.20 6.79 1.37
C ASP A 103 -7.79 8.13 1.95
N ILE A 104 -6.84 8.82 1.31
CA ILE A 104 -6.44 10.17 1.70
C ILE A 104 -7.63 11.10 1.62
N PHE A 105 -8.39 11.07 0.52
CA PHE A 105 -9.55 11.94 0.36
C PHE A 105 -10.66 11.63 1.36
N ASN A 106 -10.93 10.35 1.61
CA ASN A 106 -11.93 9.89 2.57
C ASN A 106 -11.59 10.32 4.00
N LEU A 107 -10.33 10.14 4.41
CA LEU A 107 -9.85 10.57 5.73
C LEU A 107 -9.93 12.09 5.88
N LEU A 108 -9.48 12.85 4.88
CA LEU A 108 -9.58 14.31 4.88
C LEU A 108 -11.04 14.77 4.95
N ALA A 109 -11.92 14.19 4.12
CA ALA A 109 -13.34 14.49 4.10
C ALA A 109 -14.02 14.19 5.46
N ALA A 110 -13.55 13.17 6.18
CA ALA A 110 -14.00 12.84 7.53
C ALA A 110 -13.42 13.74 8.64
N GLY A 111 -12.57 14.70 8.28
CA GLY A 111 -11.90 15.61 9.23
C GLY A 111 -10.69 14.99 9.93
N THR A 112 -10.15 13.89 9.41
CA THR A 112 -8.98 13.22 9.98
C THR A 112 -7.69 13.84 9.47
N GLU A 113 -6.75 14.10 10.37
CA GLU A 113 -5.41 14.53 10.01
C GLU A 113 -4.60 13.36 9.42
N ILE A 114 -3.92 13.62 8.30
CA ILE A 114 -3.08 12.62 7.65
C ILE A 114 -1.70 12.65 8.28
N GLY A 115 -1.30 11.53 8.88
CA GLY A 115 0.03 11.36 9.47
C GLY A 115 1.14 11.24 8.41
N PRO A 116 2.42 11.44 8.80
CA PRO A 116 3.55 11.38 7.87
C PRO A 116 3.71 10.04 7.16
N HIS A 117 3.46 8.92 7.85
CA HIS A 117 3.54 7.58 7.28
C HIS A 117 2.53 7.41 6.14
N MET A 118 1.24 7.66 6.42
CA MET A 118 0.15 7.61 5.44
C MET A 118 0.43 8.51 4.23
N ALA A 119 0.87 9.75 4.47
CA ALA A 119 1.18 10.72 3.42
C ALA A 119 2.29 10.25 2.50
N PHE A 120 3.44 9.88 3.08
CA PHE A 120 4.60 9.44 2.31
C PHE A 120 4.27 8.16 1.54
N HIS A 121 3.69 7.16 2.22
CA HIS A 121 3.28 5.90 1.60
C HIS A 121 2.39 6.13 0.38
N HIS A 122 1.27 6.85 0.52
CA HIS A 122 0.34 7.00 -0.60
C HIS A 122 0.93 7.83 -1.74
N ILE A 123 1.77 8.82 -1.49
CA ILE A 123 2.44 9.56 -2.56
C ILE A 123 3.45 8.68 -3.32
N THR A 124 4.21 7.83 -2.62
CA THR A 124 5.32 7.10 -3.22
C THR A 124 5.01 5.64 -3.59
N MET A 125 3.87 5.08 -3.19
CA MET A 125 3.50 3.70 -3.51
C MET A 125 3.41 3.42 -5.02
N PRO A 126 2.81 4.29 -5.85
CA PRO A 126 2.84 4.10 -7.30
C PRO A 126 4.26 4.09 -7.88
N PHE A 127 5.19 4.86 -7.31
CA PHE A 127 6.60 4.81 -7.70
C PHE A 127 7.23 3.50 -7.28
N LEU A 128 6.97 3.03 -6.05
CA LEU A 128 7.47 1.74 -5.59
C LEU A 128 6.99 0.62 -6.53
N THR A 129 5.71 0.58 -6.87
CA THR A 129 5.19 -0.49 -7.74
C THR A 129 5.62 -0.34 -9.19
N TYR A 130 5.86 0.87 -9.69
CA TYR A 130 6.55 1.05 -10.97
C TYR A 130 7.93 0.37 -10.97
N PHE A 131 8.80 0.68 -10.01
CA PHE A 131 10.15 0.11 -9.96
C PHE A 131 10.16 -1.39 -9.59
N ARG A 132 9.33 -1.80 -8.63
CA ARG A 132 9.42 -3.13 -8.00
C ARG A 132 8.46 -4.16 -8.57
N VAL A 133 7.38 -3.73 -9.23
CA VAL A 133 6.37 -4.63 -9.78
C VAL A 133 6.40 -4.65 -11.30
N LEU A 134 6.32 -3.48 -11.94
CA LEU A 134 6.36 -3.44 -13.41
C LEU A 134 7.76 -3.70 -13.99
N ASN A 135 8.82 -3.45 -13.20
CA ASN A 135 10.20 -3.52 -13.68
C ASN A 135 11.10 -4.47 -12.85
N ALA A 136 10.53 -5.54 -12.29
CA ALA A 136 11.29 -6.60 -11.61
C ALA A 136 10.69 -7.99 -11.87
N SER A 137 11.55 -9.01 -12.01
CA SER A 137 11.13 -10.35 -12.40
C SER A 137 10.39 -11.18 -11.33
N ASP A 138 10.49 -10.83 -10.05
CA ASP A 138 10.03 -11.64 -8.91
C ASP A 138 9.09 -10.87 -7.96
N TRP A 139 8.19 -10.07 -8.54
CA TRP A 139 7.33 -9.14 -7.83
C TRP A 139 6.20 -9.81 -7.01
N GLN A 140 5.85 -11.05 -7.33
CA GLN A 140 4.66 -11.72 -6.81
C GLN A 140 4.69 -11.87 -5.29
N LEU A 141 5.82 -12.24 -4.69
CA LEU A 141 5.90 -12.44 -3.23
C LEU A 141 5.63 -11.13 -2.47
N PHE A 142 6.23 -10.02 -2.93
CA PHE A 142 5.99 -8.72 -2.35
C PHE A 142 4.52 -8.29 -2.49
N ALA A 143 3.98 -8.38 -3.71
CA ALA A 143 2.60 -7.99 -3.99
C ALA A 143 1.59 -8.84 -3.22
N PHE A 144 1.81 -10.17 -3.12
CA PHE A 144 0.99 -11.08 -2.34
C PHE A 144 0.97 -10.70 -0.86
N LEU A 145 2.14 -10.50 -0.24
CA LEU A 145 2.21 -10.13 1.18
C LEU A 145 1.57 -8.77 1.45
N ASN A 146 1.71 -7.82 0.51
CA ASN A 146 1.04 -6.53 0.60
C ASN A 146 -0.48 -6.66 0.46
N CYS A 147 -0.99 -7.44 -0.51
CA CYS A 147 -2.42 -7.75 -0.64
C CYS A 147 -2.98 -8.41 0.61
N LEU A 148 -2.26 -9.36 1.20
CA LEU A 148 -2.66 -10.01 2.46
C LEU A 148 -2.71 -9.01 3.61
N HIS A 149 -1.70 -8.15 3.74
CA HIS A 149 -1.73 -7.08 4.74
C HIS A 149 -2.89 -6.12 4.51
N HIS A 150 -3.15 -5.70 3.27
CA HIS A 150 -4.24 -4.79 2.91
C HIS A 150 -5.59 -5.44 3.22
N PHE A 151 -5.81 -6.71 2.88
CA PHE A 151 -7.04 -7.43 3.26
C PHE A 151 -7.30 -7.33 4.78
N LEU A 152 -6.29 -7.60 5.61
CA LEU A 152 -6.43 -7.55 7.06
C LEU A 152 -6.62 -6.12 7.58
N MET A 153 -5.86 -5.17 7.05
CA MET A 153 -5.90 -3.75 7.43
C MET A 153 -7.25 -3.11 7.07
N TYR A 154 -7.72 -3.29 5.84
CA TYR A 154 -9.01 -2.75 5.41
C TYR A 154 -10.18 -3.47 6.09
N SER A 155 -10.07 -4.76 6.37
CA SER A 155 -11.06 -5.46 7.21
C SER A 155 -11.14 -4.86 8.61
N TYR A 156 -9.99 -4.53 9.21
CA TYR A 156 -9.95 -3.80 10.49
C TYR A 156 -10.61 -2.42 10.37
N PHE A 157 -10.27 -1.63 9.34
CA PHE A 157 -10.87 -0.31 9.12
C PHE A 157 -12.36 -0.36 8.74
N ALA A 158 -12.84 -1.49 8.24
CA ALA A 158 -14.26 -1.77 8.01
C ALA A 158 -15.02 -2.17 9.29
N GLY A 159 -14.33 -2.39 10.41
CA GLY A 159 -14.93 -2.65 11.71
C GLY A 159 -14.54 -3.97 12.38
N VAL A 160 -13.69 -4.80 11.75
CA VAL A 160 -13.25 -6.09 12.33
C VAL A 160 -12.13 -5.87 13.35
N ALA A 161 -12.50 -5.37 14.52
CA ALA A 161 -11.55 -4.92 15.56
C ALA A 161 -10.59 -6.02 16.07
N SER A 162 -10.98 -7.30 15.96
CA SER A 162 -10.17 -8.45 16.38
C SER A 162 -8.86 -8.60 15.59
N LEU A 163 -8.74 -7.98 14.42
CA LEU A 163 -7.53 -8.01 13.59
C LEU A 163 -6.44 -7.04 14.07
N ARG A 164 -6.75 -6.10 14.98
CA ARG A 164 -5.79 -5.09 15.45
C ARG A 164 -4.42 -5.66 15.88
N PRO A 165 -4.32 -6.79 16.63
CA PRO A 165 -3.04 -7.31 17.08
C PRO A 165 -2.14 -7.84 15.95
N ILE A 166 -2.72 -8.29 14.84
CA ILE A 166 -1.96 -8.90 13.73
C ILE A 166 -1.42 -7.87 12.74
N LEU A 167 -1.98 -6.65 12.69
CA LEU A 167 -1.58 -5.62 11.72
C LEU A 167 -0.09 -5.24 11.81
N PRO A 168 0.51 -5.02 13.01
CA PRO A 168 1.94 -4.73 13.10
C PRO A 168 2.78 -5.88 12.56
N LEU A 169 2.39 -7.13 12.85
CA LEU A 169 3.11 -8.32 12.41
C LEU A 169 3.11 -8.44 10.90
N THR A 170 1.93 -8.36 10.27
CA THR A 170 1.82 -8.48 8.81
C THR A 170 2.42 -7.29 8.09
N GLY A 171 2.35 -6.09 8.68
CA GLY A 171 3.04 -4.89 8.19
C GLY A 171 4.56 -5.05 8.15
N TRP A 172 5.16 -5.57 9.22
CA TRP A 172 6.59 -5.88 9.24
C TRP A 172 6.97 -7.02 8.31
N LEU A 173 6.13 -8.06 8.22
CA LEU A 173 6.38 -9.20 7.34
C LEU A 173 6.49 -8.77 5.88
N GLN A 174 5.53 -7.97 5.38
CA GLN A 174 5.57 -7.49 3.99
C GLN A 174 6.79 -6.60 3.71
N LEU A 175 7.12 -5.68 4.62
CA LEU A 175 8.24 -4.73 4.45
C LEU A 175 9.58 -5.46 4.53
N GLY A 176 9.74 -6.32 5.53
CA GLY A 176 10.95 -7.11 5.74
C GLY A 176 11.22 -8.06 4.56
N ALA A 177 10.20 -8.76 4.08
CA ALA A 177 10.33 -9.63 2.92
C ALA A 177 10.71 -8.85 1.65
N GLY A 178 10.04 -7.73 1.37
CA GLY A 178 10.36 -6.89 0.21
C GLY A 178 11.81 -6.37 0.23
N ILE A 179 12.24 -5.82 1.37
CA ILE A 179 13.62 -5.33 1.55
C ILE A 179 14.62 -6.48 1.40
N ALA A 180 14.39 -7.62 2.05
CA ALA A 180 15.30 -8.75 2.01
C ALA A 180 15.49 -9.30 0.58
N LEU A 181 14.41 -9.41 -0.20
CA LEU A 181 14.48 -9.86 -1.59
C LEU A 181 15.33 -8.92 -2.46
N ASP A 182 15.12 -7.61 -2.33
CA ASP A 182 15.84 -6.65 -3.17
C ASP A 182 17.30 -6.51 -2.77
N VAL A 183 17.61 -6.54 -1.47
CA VAL A 183 19.00 -6.59 -0.98
C VAL A 183 19.69 -7.86 -1.46
N TYR A 184 19.02 -9.01 -1.36
CA TYR A 184 19.56 -10.28 -1.84
C TYR A 184 19.84 -10.27 -3.35
N TYR A 185 18.93 -9.73 -4.16
CA TYR A 185 19.15 -9.56 -5.59
C TYR A 185 20.38 -8.68 -5.85
N CYS A 186 20.45 -7.50 -5.24
CA CYS A 186 21.56 -6.57 -5.43
C CYS A 186 22.91 -7.19 -5.01
N ALA A 187 22.93 -7.94 -3.91
CA ALA A 187 24.12 -8.61 -3.40
C ALA A 187 24.60 -9.76 -4.31
N THR A 188 23.68 -10.49 -4.96
CA THR A 188 24.01 -11.67 -5.76
C THR A 188 24.21 -11.37 -7.24
N LYS A 189 23.55 -10.34 -7.78
CA LYS A 189 23.61 -9.97 -9.20
C LYS A 189 24.57 -8.81 -9.48
N GLY A 190 24.91 -8.02 -8.46
CA GLY A 190 25.81 -6.89 -8.59
C GLY A 190 25.17 -5.66 -9.24
N ARG A 191 25.95 -4.58 -9.34
CA ARG A 191 25.48 -3.24 -9.76
C ARG A 191 25.00 -3.19 -11.21
N ASP A 192 25.66 -3.93 -12.10
CA ASP A 192 25.44 -3.84 -13.55
C ASP A 192 24.29 -4.73 -14.05
N ALA A 193 23.59 -5.43 -13.14
CA ALA A 193 22.44 -6.26 -13.51
C ALA A 193 21.23 -5.37 -13.91
N PRO A 194 20.38 -5.84 -14.84
CA PRO A 194 19.32 -5.01 -15.44
C PRO A 194 18.34 -4.35 -14.46
N GLU A 195 18.06 -4.99 -13.31
CA GLU A 195 17.07 -4.49 -12.34
C GLU A 195 17.69 -3.79 -11.13
N SER A 196 19.03 -3.74 -11.03
CA SER A 196 19.72 -3.30 -9.81
C SER A 196 19.39 -1.85 -9.42
N THR A 197 19.25 -0.96 -10.40
CA THR A 197 18.83 0.43 -10.14
C THR A 197 17.41 0.50 -9.58
N ASN A 198 16.47 -0.21 -10.18
CA ASN A 198 15.06 -0.22 -9.75
C ASN A 198 14.92 -0.81 -8.34
N ARG A 199 15.65 -1.89 -8.06
CA ARG A 199 15.67 -2.53 -6.74
C ARG A 199 16.34 -1.67 -5.67
N ALA A 200 17.41 -0.95 -6.01
CA ALA A 200 18.01 0.00 -5.07
C ALA A 200 17.03 1.11 -4.68
N ILE A 201 16.26 1.64 -5.63
CA ILE A 201 15.20 2.63 -5.36
C ILE A 201 14.09 2.01 -4.50
N SER A 202 13.67 0.78 -4.81
CA SER A 202 12.70 0.02 -4.03
C SER A 202 13.14 -0.15 -2.56
N VAL A 203 14.39 -0.57 -2.31
CA VAL A 203 14.97 -0.67 -0.96
C VAL A 203 14.92 0.67 -0.23
N MET A 204 15.29 1.77 -0.90
CA MET A 204 15.24 3.10 -0.30
C MET A 204 13.82 3.49 0.13
N LEU A 205 12.82 3.29 -0.74
CA LEU A 205 11.42 3.59 -0.43
C LEU A 205 10.87 2.71 0.69
N MET A 206 11.06 1.39 0.61
CA MET A 206 10.58 0.46 1.64
C MET A 206 11.26 0.66 2.99
N THR A 207 12.55 1.00 3.01
CA THR A 207 13.25 1.34 4.25
C THR A 207 12.65 2.59 4.88
N ARG A 208 12.31 3.61 4.06
CA ARG A 208 11.61 4.79 4.57
C ARG A 208 10.22 4.45 5.10
N TYR A 209 9.48 3.54 4.47
CA TYR A 209 8.21 3.04 5.00
C TYR A 209 8.39 2.35 6.34
N ALA A 210 9.38 1.47 6.48
CA ALA A 210 9.70 0.79 7.73
C ALA A 210 10.00 1.78 8.87
N MET A 211 10.79 2.83 8.60
CA MET A 211 11.08 3.87 9.59
C MET A 211 9.81 4.61 10.03
N LEU A 212 8.99 5.06 9.09
CA LEU A 212 7.75 5.78 9.38
C LEU A 212 6.72 4.90 10.10
N PHE A 213 6.64 3.62 9.73
CA PHE A 213 5.79 2.64 10.40
C PHE A 213 6.24 2.40 11.84
N TYR A 214 7.55 2.28 12.09
CA TYR A 214 8.09 2.17 13.43
C TYR A 214 7.76 3.40 14.29
N GLU A 215 7.92 4.60 13.74
CA GLU A 215 7.58 5.87 14.41
C GLU A 215 6.09 5.92 14.80
N GLU A 216 5.19 5.50 13.90
CA GLU A 216 3.75 5.45 14.15
C GLU A 216 3.38 4.46 15.27
N LEU A 217 3.98 3.26 15.27
CA LEU A 217 3.76 2.24 16.31
C LEU A 217 4.28 2.71 17.68
N LYS A 218 5.44 3.38 17.70
CA LYS A 218 6.03 3.96 18.91
C LYS A 218 5.16 5.08 19.46
N GLY A 219 4.71 6.00 18.59
CA GLY A 219 3.81 7.09 18.98
C GLY A 219 2.47 6.59 19.53
N SER A 220 1.90 5.55 18.91
CA SER A 220 0.67 4.91 19.37
C SER A 220 0.83 4.25 20.75
N SER A 221 1.98 3.63 21.01
CA SER A 221 2.30 3.02 22.30
C SER A 221 2.50 4.06 23.40
N ALA A 222 3.19 5.16 23.08
CA ALA A 222 3.40 6.27 24.02
C ALA A 222 2.08 6.91 24.48
N LYS A 223 1.18 7.23 23.52
CA LYS A 223 -0.15 7.78 23.83
C LYS A 223 -0.97 6.86 24.74
N LYS A 224 -0.92 5.55 24.52
CA LYS A 224 -1.61 4.57 25.38
C LYS A 224 -1.06 4.58 26.81
N ALA A 225 0.26 4.64 26.97
CA ALA A 225 0.89 4.67 28.28
C ALA A 225 0.52 5.95 29.06
N GLU A 226 0.44 7.08 28.37
CA GLU A 226 0.01 8.36 28.95
C GLU A 226 -1.46 8.32 29.41
N MET A 227 -2.38 7.85 28.56
CA MET A 227 -3.79 7.69 28.93
C MET A 227 -3.99 6.71 30.10
N ALA A 228 -3.16 5.68 30.20
CA ALA A 228 -3.21 4.73 31.32
C ALA A 228 -2.78 5.39 32.63
N LYS A 229 -1.74 6.25 32.60
CA LYS A 229 -1.31 7.03 33.76
C LYS A 229 -2.39 8.01 34.23
N GLN A 230 -2.98 8.77 33.29
CA GLN A 230 -4.03 9.73 33.61
C GLN A 230 -5.25 9.06 34.28
N LYS A 231 -5.69 7.91 33.76
CA LYS A 231 -6.78 7.13 34.39
C LYS A 231 -6.47 6.63 35.80
N ILE A 232 -5.20 6.42 36.14
CA ILE A 232 -4.79 6.03 37.50
C ILE A 232 -4.81 7.24 38.43
N GLU A 233 -4.42 8.42 37.93
CA GLU A 233 -4.46 9.68 38.68
C GLU A 233 -5.89 10.14 38.95
N ASP A 234 -6.78 10.06 37.94
CA ASP A 234 -8.20 10.42 38.08
C ASP A 234 -8.95 9.53 39.09
N LYS A 235 -8.51 8.27 39.28
CA LYS A 235 -9.10 7.35 40.26
C LYS A 235 -8.63 7.58 41.70
N LYS A 236 -7.60 8.42 41.90
CA LYS A 236 -7.06 8.75 43.22
C LYS A 236 -7.63 10.05 43.79
N GLN A 237 -8.40 10.79 43.01
CA GLN A 237 -9.16 11.97 43.42
C GLN A 237 -10.59 11.58 43.79
#